data_AF-A0A250XVB7-F1
#
_entry.id   AF-A0A250XVB7-F1
#
_cell.length_a   1.000
_cell.length_b   1.000
_cell.length_c   1.000
_cell.angle_alpha   90.00
_cell.angle_beta   90.00
_cell.angle_gamma   90.00
#
_symmetry.space_group_name_H-M   'P 1'
#
loop_
_entity.id
_entity.type
_entity.pdbx_description
1 polymer ?
#
loop_
_entity_poly.entity_id
_entity_poly.type
_entity_poly.pdbx_seq_one_letter_code
_entity_poly.pdbx_strand_id
1 'polypeptide(L)'
;MLCEELQRVKETQPGPRMDLDTAHAFCQWQSCLQMGMYLNQLLATPLPEPDLTRLYSGSLVHGLCQRLLSLTSVESLLSRCPEAKQLYERLFSATRSYAPAELFQPKGKSNSKKRRKEKNRVGTTSDRRCWYEGSNRFRLLMVENSEENSEGHQA
;
A
#
# COMPACT_ATOMS: atom_id res chain seq x y z
N MET A 1 13.96 -3.55 -25.28
CA MET A 1 14.92 -3.03 -24.28
C MET A 1 14.38 -2.98 -22.85
N LEU A 2 13.48 -2.05 -22.45
CA LEU A 2 12.98 -2.05 -21.05
C LEU A 2 12.14 -3.29 -20.73
N CYS A 3 11.25 -3.71 -21.64
CA CYS A 3 10.44 -4.91 -21.46
C CYS A 3 11.28 -6.18 -21.27
N GLU A 4 12.41 -6.31 -21.96
CA GLU A 4 13.31 -7.46 -21.84
C GLU A 4 14.02 -7.47 -20.47
N GLU A 5 14.38 -6.30 -19.94
CA GLU A 5 14.92 -6.21 -18.57
C GLU A 5 13.88 -6.60 -17.52
N LEU A 6 12.65 -6.12 -17.67
CA LEU A 6 11.55 -6.49 -16.78
C LEU A 6 11.28 -8.00 -16.87
N GLN A 7 11.33 -8.56 -18.08
CA GLN A 7 11.18 -9.99 -18.31
C GLN A 7 12.29 -10.79 -17.63
N ARG A 8 13.55 -10.36 -17.76
CA ARG A 8 14.68 -10.97 -17.05
C ARG A 8 14.51 -10.91 -15.54
N VAL A 9 14.07 -9.77 -14.99
CA VAL A 9 13.81 -9.61 -13.56
C VAL A 9 12.70 -10.56 -13.10
N LYS A 10 11.63 -10.71 -13.91
CA LYS A 10 10.53 -11.65 -13.64
C LYS A 10 10.99 -13.11 -13.63
N GLU A 11 11.91 -13.47 -14.51
CA GLU A 11 12.47 -14.83 -14.64
C GLU A 11 13.53 -15.14 -13.57
N THR A 12 14.03 -14.12 -12.87
CA THR A 12 14.98 -14.31 -11.77
C THR A 12 14.19 -14.81 -10.55
N GLN A 13 14.49 -16.03 -10.12
CA GLN A 13 13.82 -16.67 -8.99
C GLN A 13 13.90 -15.80 -7.73
N PRO A 14 12.79 -15.56 -7.00
CA PRO A 14 12.84 -14.93 -5.70
C PRO A 14 13.73 -15.78 -4.79
N GLY A 15 14.75 -15.16 -4.18
CA GLY A 15 15.55 -15.83 -3.15
C GLY A 15 14.67 -16.38 -2.02
N PRO A 16 15.18 -17.29 -1.17
CA PRO A 16 14.38 -18.08 -0.24
C PRO A 16 13.65 -17.29 0.87
N ARG A 17 13.86 -15.97 0.96
CA ARG A 17 13.13 -15.08 1.87
C ARG A 17 12.42 -13.97 1.10
N MET A 18 11.10 -14.01 1.15
CA MET A 18 10.23 -12.92 0.72
C MET A 18 10.35 -11.77 1.71
N ASP A 19 10.62 -10.57 1.21
CA ASP A 19 10.59 -9.36 2.04
C ASP A 19 9.14 -9.00 2.40
N LEU A 20 8.78 -9.14 3.67
CA LEU A 20 7.43 -8.94 4.17
C LEU A 20 7.00 -7.47 4.05
N ASP A 21 7.92 -6.53 4.25
CA ASP A 21 7.62 -5.09 4.15
C ASP A 21 7.26 -4.72 2.71
N THR A 22 8.06 -5.22 1.76
CA THR A 22 7.75 -5.12 0.32
C THR A 22 6.39 -5.76 0.03
N ALA A 23 6.16 -7.02 0.41
CA ALA A 23 4.89 -7.70 0.14
C ALA A 23 3.67 -6.93 0.69
N HIS A 24 3.77 -6.41 1.91
CA HIS A 24 2.71 -5.63 2.53
C HIS A 24 2.45 -4.30 1.79
N ALA A 25 3.50 -3.57 1.41
CA ALA A 25 3.37 -2.35 0.62
C ALA A 25 2.70 -2.62 -0.74
N PHE A 26 3.03 -3.73 -1.39
CA PHE A 26 2.37 -4.14 -2.63
C PHE A 26 0.90 -4.48 -2.40
N CYS A 27 0.54 -5.24 -1.37
CA CYS A 27 -0.87 -5.51 -1.05
C CYS A 27 -1.68 -4.22 -0.83
N GLN A 28 -1.09 -3.21 -0.19
CA GLN A 28 -1.73 -1.89 -0.03
C GLN A 28 -1.94 -1.22 -1.38
N TRP A 29 -0.91 -1.18 -2.23
CA TRP A 29 -1.01 -0.60 -3.57
C TRP A 29 -2.05 -1.32 -4.44
N GLN A 30 -2.10 -2.66 -4.40
CA GLN A 30 -3.10 -3.45 -5.12
C GLN A 30 -4.52 -3.11 -4.67
N SER A 31 -4.73 -2.98 -3.35
CA SER A 31 -6.03 -2.57 -2.79
C SER A 31 -6.43 -1.18 -3.29
N CYS A 32 -5.50 -0.22 -3.32
CA CYS A 32 -5.76 1.12 -3.83
C CYS A 32 -6.09 1.12 -5.32
N LEU A 33 -5.34 0.37 -6.13
CA LEU A 33 -5.60 0.26 -7.57
C LEU A 33 -6.95 -0.38 -7.86
N GLN A 34 -7.31 -1.44 -7.12
CA GLN A 34 -8.61 -2.09 -7.24
C GLN A 34 -9.76 -1.12 -6.96
N MET A 35 -9.65 -0.28 -5.93
CA MET A 35 -10.65 0.76 -5.68
C MET A 35 -10.70 1.79 -6.82
N GLY A 36 -9.55 2.19 -7.36
CA GLY A 36 -9.47 3.06 -8.53
C GLY A 36 -10.18 2.50 -9.77
N MET A 37 -10.08 1.19 -10.00
CA MET A 37 -10.82 0.52 -11.08
C MET A 37 -12.33 0.57 -10.84
N TYR A 38 -12.80 0.30 -9.61
CA TYR A 38 -14.22 0.42 -9.31
C TYR A 38 -14.75 1.86 -9.52
N LEU A 39 -13.96 2.87 -9.15
CA LEU A 39 -14.31 4.26 -9.42
C LEU A 39 -14.33 4.56 -10.93
N ASN A 40 -13.40 4.00 -11.70
CA ASN A 40 -13.37 4.17 -13.15
C ASN A 40 -14.64 3.63 -13.83
N GLN A 41 -15.23 2.55 -13.29
CA GLN A 41 -16.49 1.98 -13.79
C GLN A 41 -17.71 2.88 -13.53
N LEU A 42 -17.61 3.86 -12.61
CA LEU A 42 -18.67 4.83 -12.36
C LEU A 42 -18.63 6.03 -13.32
N LEU A 43 -17.58 6.16 -14.12
CA LEU A 43 -17.48 7.23 -15.11
C LEU A 43 -18.44 6.98 -16.29
N ALA A 44 -19.04 8.04 -16.82
CA ALA A 44 -19.88 7.94 -18.02
C ALA A 44 -19.12 7.38 -19.24
N THR A 45 -17.80 7.61 -19.28
CA THR A 45 -16.86 7.03 -20.24
C THR A 45 -15.66 6.47 -19.48
N PRO A 46 -15.65 5.17 -19.12
CA PRO A 46 -14.55 4.54 -18.40
C PRO A 46 -13.23 4.58 -19.19
N LEU A 47 -12.11 4.76 -18.49
CA LEU A 47 -10.78 4.63 -19.06
C LEU A 47 -10.46 3.15 -19.37
N PRO A 48 -9.57 2.87 -20.34
CA PRO A 48 -9.10 1.52 -20.61
C PRO A 48 -8.51 0.84 -19.38
N GLU A 49 -8.95 -0.37 -19.07
CA GLU A 49 -8.42 -1.13 -17.95
C GLU A 49 -7.00 -1.66 -18.24
N PRO A 50 -6.09 -1.62 -17.26
CA PRO A 50 -4.76 -2.19 -17.42
C PRO A 50 -4.79 -3.73 -17.39
N ASP A 51 -3.83 -4.36 -18.05
CA ASP A 51 -3.61 -5.80 -17.92
C ASP A 51 -3.06 -6.16 -16.53
N LEU A 52 -3.96 -6.60 -15.65
CA LEU A 52 -3.65 -6.95 -14.26
C LEU A 52 -2.68 -8.13 -14.14
N THR A 53 -2.67 -9.05 -15.10
CA THR A 53 -1.78 -10.23 -15.03
C THR A 53 -0.32 -9.83 -15.21
N ARG A 54 -0.08 -8.80 -16.03
CA ARG A 54 1.25 -8.21 -16.22
C ARG A 54 1.63 -7.31 -15.07
N LEU A 55 0.65 -6.59 -14.51
CA LEU A 55 0.87 -5.60 -13.46
C LEU A 55 1.07 -6.25 -12.08
N TYR A 56 0.34 -7.31 -11.77
CA TYR A 56 0.42 -8.08 -10.52
C TYR A 56 1.30 -9.32 -10.64
N SER A 57 2.53 -9.12 -11.10
CA SER A 57 3.54 -10.18 -11.10
C SER A 57 4.42 -10.07 -9.85
N GLY A 58 4.16 -10.93 -8.86
CA GLY A 58 4.91 -10.96 -7.60
C GLY A 58 6.43 -11.12 -7.80
N SER A 59 6.85 -12.00 -8.72
CA SER A 59 8.26 -12.20 -9.06
C SER A 59 8.90 -10.93 -9.65
N LEU A 60 8.19 -10.26 -10.57
CA LEU A 60 8.65 -9.00 -11.16
C LEU A 60 8.79 -7.92 -10.09
N VAL A 61 7.76 -7.78 -9.27
CA VAL A 61 7.66 -6.80 -8.19
C VAL A 61 8.81 -6.96 -7.19
N HIS A 62 9.00 -8.16 -6.66
CA HIS A 62 10.06 -8.43 -5.69
C HIS A 62 11.45 -8.30 -6.32
N GLY A 63 11.64 -8.79 -7.55
CA GLY A 63 12.89 -8.64 -8.27
C GLY A 63 13.24 -7.17 -8.56
N LEU A 64 12.25 -6.34 -8.89
CA LEU A 64 12.44 -4.91 -9.09
C LEU A 64 12.78 -4.20 -7.80
N CYS A 65 12.08 -4.49 -6.69
CA CYS A 65 12.39 -3.90 -5.40
C CYS A 65 13.81 -4.24 -4.95
N GLN A 66 14.24 -5.50 -5.05
CA GLN A 66 15.63 -5.87 -4.74
C GLN A 66 16.64 -5.12 -5.62
N ARG A 67 16.35 -4.99 -6.92
CA ARG A 67 17.21 -4.25 -7.85
C ARG A 67 17.24 -2.76 -7.53
N LEU A 68 16.11 -2.16 -7.18
CA LEU A 68 16.03 -0.74 -6.79
C LEU A 68 16.70 -0.46 -5.45
N LEU A 69 16.63 -1.38 -4.50
CA LEU A 69 17.31 -1.27 -3.20
C LEU A 69 18.84 -1.46 -3.31
N SER A 70 19.30 -2.21 -4.32
CA SER A 70 20.73 -2.39 -4.60
C SER A 70 21.32 -1.32 -5.53
N LEU A 71 20.50 -0.69 -6.37
CA LEU A 71 20.88 0.43 -7.21
C LEU A 71 20.94 1.74 -6.41
N THR A 72 21.87 2.62 -6.76
CA THR A 72 21.98 3.94 -6.15
C THR A 72 20.86 4.90 -6.58
N SER A 73 20.17 4.63 -7.71
CA SER A 73 19.09 5.48 -8.23
C SER A 73 18.14 4.76 -9.20
N VAL A 74 16.84 5.06 -9.10
CA VAL A 74 15.79 4.66 -10.06
C VAL A 74 16.10 5.16 -11.48
N GLU A 75 16.76 6.31 -11.60
CA GLU A 75 17.12 6.88 -12.91
C GLU A 75 18.09 6.00 -13.68
N SER A 76 18.95 5.23 -13.00
CA SER A 76 19.86 4.30 -13.65
C SER A 76 19.11 3.16 -14.35
N LEU A 77 18.00 2.69 -13.77
CA LEU A 77 17.14 1.67 -14.35
C LEU A 77 16.38 2.21 -15.57
N LEU A 78 15.84 3.42 -15.44
CA LEU A 78 15.02 4.07 -16.48
C LEU A 78 15.85 4.73 -17.58
N SER A 79 17.15 4.95 -17.38
CA SER A 79 18.06 5.58 -18.35
C SER A 79 18.05 4.90 -19.74
N ARG A 80 17.73 3.59 -19.78
CA ARG A 80 17.65 2.78 -21.00
C ARG A 80 16.34 2.94 -21.78
N CYS A 81 15.38 3.69 -21.25
CA CYS A 81 14.11 4.03 -21.90
C CYS A 81 13.72 5.47 -21.54
N PRO A 82 14.08 6.45 -22.38
CA PRO A 82 13.81 7.87 -22.14
C PRO A 82 12.32 8.16 -21.92
N GLU A 83 11.43 7.45 -22.61
CA GLU A 83 9.98 7.60 -22.52
C GLU A 83 9.48 7.17 -21.13
N ALA A 84 9.97 6.03 -20.63
CA ALA A 84 9.63 5.55 -19.30
C ALA A 84 10.19 6.48 -18.21
N LYS A 85 11.41 7.03 -18.41
CA LYS A 85 11.99 8.02 -17.51
C LYS A 85 11.13 9.29 -17.44
N GLN A 86 10.76 9.86 -18.59
CA GLN A 86 9.91 11.05 -18.64
C GLN A 86 8.53 10.81 -18.01
N LEU A 87 7.93 9.65 -18.26
CA LEU A 87 6.65 9.29 -17.65
C LEU A 87 6.76 9.20 -16.13
N TYR A 88 7.81 8.55 -15.62
CA TYR A 88 8.09 8.47 -14.19
C TYR A 88 8.24 9.86 -13.58
N GLU A 89 9.04 10.74 -14.18
CA GLU A 89 9.26 12.11 -13.68
C GLU A 89 7.96 12.91 -13.64
N ARG A 90 7.14 12.84 -14.70
CA ARG A 90 5.84 13.53 -14.75
C ARG A 90 4.91 13.02 -13.65
N LEU A 91 4.74 11.70 -13.52
CA LEU A 91 3.90 11.09 -12.49
C LEU A 91 4.40 11.40 -11.08
N PHE A 92 5.71 11.29 -10.86
CA PHE A 92 6.33 11.60 -9.59
C PHE A 92 6.14 13.07 -9.23
N SER A 93 6.36 13.99 -10.18
CA SER A 93 6.15 15.42 -9.95
C SER A 93 4.69 15.76 -9.62
N ALA A 94 3.74 15.17 -10.36
CA ALA A 94 2.32 15.36 -10.14
C ALA A 94 1.85 14.81 -8.79
N THR A 95 2.40 13.67 -8.34
CA THR A 95 2.01 13.04 -7.07
C THR A 95 2.71 13.65 -5.86
N ARG A 96 3.90 14.23 -6.04
CA ARG A 96 4.71 14.81 -4.96
C ARG A 96 3.99 15.90 -4.18
N SER A 97 3.16 16.72 -4.83
CA SER A 97 2.39 17.78 -4.16
C SER A 97 1.26 17.27 -3.27
N TYR A 98 0.81 16.04 -3.48
CA TYR A 98 -0.29 15.42 -2.73
C TYR A 98 0.19 14.40 -1.69
N ALA A 99 1.48 14.06 -1.73
CA ALA A 99 2.10 13.12 -0.81
C ALA A 99 2.65 13.86 0.44
N PRO A 100 2.40 13.33 1.66
CA PRO A 100 3.01 13.86 2.87
C PRO A 100 4.54 13.94 2.75
N ALA A 101 5.14 15.06 3.19
CA ALA A 101 6.57 15.30 3.06
C ALA A 101 7.41 14.24 3.78
N GLU A 102 6.85 13.60 4.81
CA GLU A 102 7.44 12.52 5.59
C GLU A 102 7.74 11.28 4.76
N LEU A 103 7.05 11.07 3.63
CA LEU A 103 7.29 9.94 2.73
C LEU A 103 8.59 10.09 1.93
N PHE A 104 9.09 11.32 1.77
CA PHE A 104 10.32 11.61 1.02
C PHE A 104 11.52 11.88 1.93
N GLN A 105 11.31 11.92 3.24
CA GLN A 105 12.39 12.03 4.21
C GLN A 105 13.07 10.66 4.36
N PRO A 106 14.41 10.59 4.36
CA PRO A 106 15.08 9.34 4.73
C PRO A 106 14.61 8.96 6.13
N LYS A 107 14.08 7.74 6.30
CA LYS A 107 13.62 7.23 7.60
C LYS A 107 14.74 7.40 8.61
N GLY A 108 14.68 8.48 9.40
CA GLY A 108 15.52 8.65 10.56
C GLY A 108 15.28 7.44 11.46
N LYS A 109 16.36 6.83 11.96
CA LYS A 109 16.29 5.74 12.93
C LYS A 109 15.41 6.20 14.09
N SER A 110 14.13 5.81 14.08
CA SER A 110 13.23 6.04 15.19
C SER A 110 13.79 5.26 16.36
N ASN A 111 14.47 5.96 17.26
CA ASN A 111 14.87 5.44 18.54
C ASN A 111 13.59 5.21 19.36
N SER A 112 12.92 4.07 19.18
CA SER A 112 11.90 3.63 20.14
C SER A 112 12.60 3.10 21.39
N LYS A 113 13.23 3.99 22.16
CA LYS A 113 13.59 3.74 23.55
C LYS A 113 12.73 4.62 24.43
N LYS A 114 11.95 3.94 25.28
CA LYS A 114 11.50 4.36 26.62
C LYS A 114 10.08 4.94 26.72
N ARG A 115 9.12 4.07 27.06
CA ARG A 115 8.37 4.28 28.31
C ARG A 115 8.44 3.03 29.19
N ARG A 116 8.56 3.32 30.48
CA ARG A 116 9.18 2.54 31.55
C ARG A 116 8.08 1.81 32.34
N LYS A 117 8.39 0.58 32.77
CA LYS A 117 7.77 -0.24 33.82
C LYS A 117 6.71 0.43 34.70
N GLU A 118 5.58 -0.26 34.88
CA GLU A 118 4.97 -0.44 36.20
C GLU A 118 4.60 -1.91 36.39
N LYS A 119 5.00 -2.44 37.54
CA LYS A 119 4.90 -3.85 37.97
C LYS A 119 3.86 -3.86 39.08
N ASN A 120 2.85 -4.75 39.03
CA ASN A 120 2.39 -5.53 40.19
C ASN A 120 1.33 -6.60 39.85
N ARG A 121 1.74 -7.86 40.08
CA ARG A 121 1.07 -8.97 40.78
C ARG A 121 -0.37 -9.41 40.42
N VAL A 122 -0.42 -10.67 39.97
CA VAL A 122 -1.31 -11.78 40.36
C VAL A 122 -2.76 -11.76 39.83
N GLY A 123 -3.15 -12.86 39.16
CA GLY A 123 -4.55 -13.26 38.99
C GLY A 123 -4.84 -13.97 37.66
N THR A 124 -4.93 -15.29 37.71
CA THR A 124 -5.43 -16.22 36.68
C THR A 124 -6.66 -15.71 35.93
N THR A 125 -6.65 -15.79 34.59
CA THR A 125 -7.67 -16.46 33.73
C THR A 125 -7.33 -16.22 32.26
N SER A 126 -7.46 -17.29 31.48
CA SER A 126 -7.35 -17.30 30.02
C SER A 126 -8.40 -16.38 29.42
N ASP A 127 -7.99 -15.37 28.65
CA ASP A 127 -8.87 -14.84 27.60
C ASP A 127 -8.09 -14.35 26.38
N ARG A 128 -8.63 -14.76 25.23
CA ARG A 128 -8.12 -14.63 23.87
C ARG A 128 -8.11 -13.14 23.48
N ARG A 129 -7.03 -12.41 23.76
CA ARG A 129 -6.91 -11.03 23.28
C ARG A 129 -6.50 -10.97 21.80
N CYS A 130 -7.55 -11.13 21.01
CA CYS A 130 -7.83 -10.61 19.68
C CYS A 130 -6.90 -9.48 19.22
N TRP A 131 -6.13 -9.75 18.17
CA TRP A 131 -5.26 -8.82 17.45
C TRP A 131 -6.03 -7.91 16.48
N TYR A 132 -7.11 -7.26 16.94
CA TYR A 132 -7.86 -6.30 16.13
C TYR A 132 -7.98 -4.97 16.86
N GLU A 133 -6.89 -4.21 16.88
CA GLU A 133 -6.97 -2.75 16.99
C GLU A 133 -6.66 -2.15 15.61
N GLY A 134 -7.40 -2.63 14.61
CA GLY A 134 -7.48 -2.02 13.30
C GLY A 134 -8.63 -1.02 13.30
N SER A 135 -8.36 0.20 13.74
CA SER A 135 -9.31 1.31 13.61
C SER A 135 -9.68 1.48 12.14
N ASN A 136 -10.88 1.04 11.79
CA ASN A 136 -11.41 1.13 10.44
C ASN A 136 -11.65 2.61 10.11
N ARG A 137 -10.80 3.21 9.26
CA ARG A 137 -10.81 4.65 8.93
C ARG A 137 -12.10 5.12 8.25
N PHE A 138 -12.93 4.19 7.78
CA PHE A 138 -14.21 4.46 7.14
C PHE A 138 -15.40 4.39 8.11
N ARG A 139 -15.17 4.15 9.40
CA ARG A 139 -16.25 4.14 10.42
C ARG A 139 -17.04 5.45 10.45
N LEU A 140 -16.40 6.58 10.11
CA LEU A 140 -17.06 7.89 10.02
C LEU A 140 -18.06 8.03 8.86
N LEU A 141 -18.05 7.11 7.88
CA LEU A 141 -18.95 7.15 6.73
C LEU A 141 -20.25 6.36 6.97
N MET A 142 -20.36 5.65 8.09
CA MET A 142 -21.60 5.00 8.49
C MET A 142 -22.50 6.08 9.08
N VAL A 143 -23.38 6.64 8.26
CA VAL A 143 -24.51 7.45 8.73
C VAL A 143 -25.42 6.51 9.51
N GLU A 144 -25.50 6.70 10.83
CA GLU A 144 -26.51 6.05 11.64
C GLU A 144 -27.87 6.61 11.18
N ASN A 145 -28.68 5.77 10.53
CA ASN A 145 -30.09 6.10 10.30
C ASN A 145 -30.79 6.09 11.67
N SER A 146 -30.82 7.25 12.33
CA SER A 146 -31.71 7.50 13.46
C SER A 146 -33.14 7.60 12.95
N GLU A 147 -33.81 6.46 12.81
CA GLU A 147 -35.27 6.43 12.86
C GLU A 147 -35.68 6.51 14.33
N GLU A 148 -35.73 7.74 14.81
CA GLU A 148 -36.40 8.15 16.03
C GLU A 148 -37.91 8.01 15.79
N ASN A 149 -38.52 6.91 16.26
CA ASN A 149 -39.97 6.81 16.34
C ASN A 149 -40.40 6.91 17.81
N SER A 150 -40.60 8.16 18.21
CA SER A 150 -41.18 8.59 19.46
C SER A 150 -42.62 8.10 19.58
N GLU A 151 -42.89 7.38 20.67
CA GLU A 151 -44.10 7.32 21.50
C GLU A 151 -45.50 7.61 20.90
N GLY A 152 -46.47 6.74 21.18
CA GLY A 152 -47.83 7.20 21.46
C GLY A 152 -49.01 6.25 21.19
N HIS A 153 -49.50 5.62 22.26
CA HIS A 153 -50.92 5.44 22.63
C HIS A 153 -51.91 4.61 21.76
N GLN A 154 -52.34 3.51 22.38
CA GLN A 154 -53.72 3.15 22.76
C GLN A 154 -54.69 2.58 21.70
N ALA A 155 -55.07 1.31 21.95
CA ALA A 155 -56.46 0.83 21.97
C ALA A 155 -56.55 -0.41 22.87
#